data_AF-A0A4S1FWI4-F1
#
_entry.id   AF-A0A4S1FWI4-F1
#
_cell.length_a   1.000
_cell.length_b   1.000
_cell.length_c   1.000
_cell.angle_alpha   90.00
_cell.angle_beta   90.00
_cell.angle_gamma   90.00
#
_symmetry.space_group_name_H-M   'P 1'
#
loop_
_entity.id
_entity.type
_entity.pdbx_description
1 polymer ?
#
loop_
_entity_poly.entity_id
_entity_poly.type
_entity_poly.pdbx_seq_one_letter_code
_entity_poly.pdbx_strand_id
1 'polypeptide(L)'
;DGVLVRVGIGRLAKLLVASTAGDVDMESRTMVQAELEAGEMLLALNEIFVGHRSHQSARYRIEAEGEAEDHTSSGLIVASGTGATGWARSIMEATHL
;
A
#
# COMPACT_ATOMS: atom_id res chain seq x y z
N ASP A 1 -13.78 4.98 -8.68
CA ASP A 1 -14.42 3.93 -7.85
C ASP A 1 -13.46 3.45 -6.77
N GLY A 2 -13.83 3.60 -5.50
CA GLY A 2 -13.00 3.17 -4.37
C GLY A 2 -13.12 1.67 -4.16
N VAL A 3 -12.00 0.95 -4.09
CA VAL A 3 -11.98 -0.52 -3.97
C VAL A 3 -12.30 -1.04 -2.56
N LEU A 4 -12.20 -0.19 -1.55
CA LEU A 4 -12.42 -0.57 -0.14
C LEU A 4 -13.88 -0.42 0.32
N VAL A 5 -14.66 0.49 -0.29
CA VAL A 5 -16.07 0.71 0.06
C VAL A 5 -16.94 0.15 -1.06
N ARG A 6 -17.35 -1.11 -0.90
CA ARG A 6 -18.20 -1.84 -1.87
C ARG A 6 -19.68 -1.89 -1.47
N VAL A 7 -20.03 -1.21 -0.38
CA VAL A 7 -21.38 -1.23 0.20
C VAL A 7 -22.12 0.05 -0.18
N GLY A 8 -23.22 -0.10 -0.92
CA GLY A 8 -24.14 0.99 -1.20
C GLY A 8 -25.02 1.34 0.01
N ILE A 9 -25.46 2.60 0.10
CA ILE A 9 -26.24 3.14 1.22
C ILE A 9 -27.51 2.35 1.54
N GLY A 10 -28.19 1.79 0.53
CA GLY A 10 -29.40 0.97 0.71
C GLY A 10 -29.19 -0.33 1.50
N ARG A 11 -27.93 -0.78 1.67
CA ARG A 11 -27.58 -1.96 2.46
C ARG A 11 -27.04 -1.63 3.85
N LEU A 12 -26.81 -0.35 4.15
CA LEU A 12 -26.11 0.09 5.36
C LEU A 12 -26.80 -0.38 6.63
N ALA A 13 -28.11 -0.16 6.76
CA ALA A 13 -28.86 -0.53 7.97
C ALA A 13 -28.74 -2.03 8.30
N LYS A 14 -28.92 -2.90 7.28
CA LYS A 14 -28.79 -4.36 7.44
C LYS A 14 -27.38 -4.76 7.83
N LEU A 15 -26.36 -4.18 7.19
CA LEU A 15 -24.96 -4.53 7.43
C LEU A 15 -24.45 -4.02 8.78
N LEU A 16 -24.94 -2.87 9.27
CA LEU A 16 -24.60 -2.40 10.61
C LEU A 16 -25.08 -3.39 11.69
N VAL A 17 -26.33 -3.84 11.59
CA VAL A 17 -26.87 -4.85 12.51
C VAL A 17 -26.03 -6.13 12.46
N ALA A 18 -25.79 -6.66 11.25
CA ALA A 18 -24.99 -7.86 11.06
C ALA A 18 -23.55 -7.72 11.61
N SER A 19 -22.90 -6.56 11.38
CA SER A 19 -21.54 -6.27 11.86
C SER A 19 -21.47 -6.26 13.39
N THR A 20 -22.44 -5.64 14.06
CA THR A 20 -22.49 -5.64 15.54
C THR A 20 -22.75 -7.02 16.13
N ALA A 21 -23.44 -7.90 15.39
CA ALA A 21 -23.66 -9.29 15.77
C ALA A 21 -22.47 -10.21 15.42
N GLY A 22 -21.44 -9.70 14.73
CA GLY A 22 -20.33 -10.51 14.22
C GLY A 22 -20.72 -11.44 13.06
N ASP A 23 -21.89 -11.24 12.46
CA ASP A 23 -22.44 -12.04 11.35
C ASP A 23 -22.07 -11.42 10.00
N VAL A 24 -20.76 -11.25 9.77
CA VAL A 24 -20.22 -10.66 8.54
C VAL A 24 -19.00 -11.43 8.07
N ASP A 25 -18.87 -11.54 6.75
CA ASP A 25 -17.67 -12.08 6.13
C ASP A 25 -16.49 -11.12 6.31
N MET A 26 -15.36 -11.64 6.79
CA MET A 26 -14.11 -10.91 6.92
C MET A 26 -13.19 -11.25 5.75
N GLU A 27 -12.67 -10.22 5.08
CA GLU A 27 -11.67 -10.38 4.01
C GLU A 27 -10.31 -9.87 4.52
N SER A 28 -9.35 -10.78 4.68
CA SER A 28 -7.97 -10.41 4.98
C SER A 28 -7.31 -9.72 3.79
N ARG A 29 -6.56 -8.65 4.06
CA ARG A 29 -5.79 -7.91 3.07
C ARG A 29 -4.30 -7.97 3.42
N THR A 30 -3.46 -8.22 2.43
CA THR A 30 -2.01 -8.09 2.56
C THR A 30 -1.63 -6.64 2.86
N MET A 31 -0.79 -6.44 3.87
CA MET A 31 -0.20 -5.15 4.22
C MET A 31 1.27 -5.11 3.83
N VAL A 32 1.80 -3.91 3.64
CA VAL A 32 3.23 -3.65 3.52
C VAL A 32 3.78 -3.37 4.92
N GLN A 33 4.90 -4.00 5.26
CA GLN A 33 5.64 -3.72 6.49
C GLN A 33 7.02 -3.16 6.14
N ALA A 34 7.43 -2.09 6.82
CA ALA A 34 8.82 -1.66 6.86
C ALA A 34 9.32 -1.75 8.30
N GLU A 35 10.49 -2.34 8.47
CA GLU A 35 11.22 -2.35 9.73
C GLU A 35 12.41 -1.41 9.60
N LEU A 36 12.48 -0.43 10.51
CA LEU A 36 13.58 0.52 10.59
C LEU A 36 14.69 -0.05 11.46
N GLU A 37 15.92 0.42 11.28
CA GLU A 37 17.09 -0.04 12.04
C GLU A 37 16.91 0.08 13.57
N ALA A 38 16.12 1.06 14.01
CA ALA A 38 15.78 1.27 15.42
C ALA A 38 14.73 0.27 15.98
N GLY A 39 14.26 -0.68 15.16
CA GLY A 39 13.21 -1.65 15.50
C GLY A 39 11.79 -1.11 15.37
N GLU A 40 11.62 0.12 14.88
CA GLU A 40 10.30 0.69 14.60
C GLU A 40 9.67 -0.04 13.41
N MET A 41 8.39 -0.41 13.54
CA MET A 41 7.64 -1.05 12.47
C MET A 41 6.57 -0.11 11.93
N LEU A 42 6.55 0.05 10.61
CA LEU A 42 5.51 0.75 9.88
C LEU A 42 4.67 -0.28 9.12
N LEU A 43 3.35 -0.21 9.29
CA LEU A 43 2.39 -1.02 8.55
C LEU A 43 1.51 -0.12 7.68
N ALA A 44 1.38 -0.47 6.41
CA ALA A 44 0.54 0.24 5.46
C ALA A 44 -0.39 -0.72 4.72
N LEU A 45 -1.67 -0.36 4.59
CA LEU A 45 -2.60 -1.11 3.74
C LEU A 45 -2.24 -0.95 2.25
N ASN A 46 -1.87 0.26 1.84
CA ASN A 46 -1.64 0.59 0.44
C ASN A 46 -0.15 0.49 0.08
N GLU A 47 0.66 1.46 0.51
CA GLU A 47 2.09 1.50 0.22
C GLU A 47 2.91 2.19 1.31
N ILE A 48 4.21 1.91 1.30
CA ILE A 48 5.24 2.68 2.03
C ILE A 48 6.11 3.39 0.99
N PHE A 49 6.35 4.69 1.22
CA PHE A 49 7.29 5.49 0.44
C PHE A 49 8.61 5.64 1.21
N VAL A 50 9.71 5.38 0.51
CA VAL A 50 11.08 5.54 1.02
C VAL A 50 11.80 6.53 0.11
N GLY A 51 12.09 7.72 0.62
CA GLY A 51 12.75 8.77 -0.16
C GLY A 51 12.91 10.05 0.63
N HIS A 52 13.47 11.07 -0.01
CA HIS A 52 13.64 12.37 0.63
C HIS A 52 12.26 13.02 0.86
N ARG A 53 12.03 13.62 2.04
CA ARG A 53 10.73 14.23 2.42
C ARG A 53 10.22 15.29 1.44
N SER A 54 11.12 15.92 0.69
CA SER A 54 10.81 16.94 -0.33
C SER A 54 10.75 16.38 -1.75
N HIS A 55 10.77 15.05 -1.91
CA HIS A 55 10.85 14.36 -3.19
C HIS A 55 12.06 14.74 -4.06
N GLN A 56 13.14 15.24 -3.43
CA GLN A 56 14.42 15.40 -4.11
C GLN A 56 15.06 14.04 -4.41
N SER A 57 15.94 14.01 -5.41
CA SER A 57 16.65 12.78 -5.76
C SER A 57 17.43 12.22 -4.57
N ALA A 58 17.19 10.95 -4.28
CA ALA A 58 17.92 10.14 -3.33
C ALA A 58 18.71 9.06 -4.09
N ARG A 59 19.86 8.68 -3.53
CA ARG A 59 20.62 7.49 -3.97
C ARG A 59 20.32 6.37 -2.99
N TYR A 60 19.97 5.20 -3.50
CA TYR A 60 19.63 4.05 -2.68
C TYR A 60 19.95 2.76 -3.42
N ARG A 61 20.07 1.67 -2.66
CA ARG A 61 20.31 0.33 -3.16
C ARG A 61 19.11 -0.54 -2.80
N ILE A 62 18.61 -1.30 -3.75
CA ILE A 62 17.58 -2.31 -3.52
C ILE A 62 18.28 -3.66 -3.51
N GLU A 63 18.02 -4.47 -2.50
CA GLU A 63 18.51 -5.85 -2.41
C GLU A 63 17.32 -6.79 -2.20
N ALA A 64 17.19 -7.80 -3.04
CA ALA A 64 16.12 -8.79 -2.97
C ALA A 64 16.59 -10.12 -3.58
N GLU A 65 16.28 -11.23 -2.91
CA GLU A 65 16.57 -12.59 -3.41
C GLU A 65 18.04 -12.84 -3.80
N GLY A 66 18.99 -12.12 -3.18
CA GLY A 66 20.42 -12.23 -3.46
C GLY A 66 20.92 -11.36 -4.62
N GLU A 67 20.01 -10.66 -5.30
CA GLU A 67 20.33 -9.66 -6.32
C GLU A 67 20.29 -8.25 -5.72
N ALA A 68 21.05 -7.33 -6.33
CA ALA A 68 21.13 -5.97 -5.86
C ALA A 68 21.33 -4.95 -6.98
N GLU A 69 20.66 -3.81 -6.86
CA GLU A 69 20.64 -2.75 -7.85
C GLU A 69 20.82 -1.38 -7.20
N ASP A 70 21.69 -0.54 -7.77
CA ASP A 70 21.88 0.84 -7.34
C ASP A 70 21.01 1.79 -8.17
N HIS A 71 20.25 2.66 -7.50
CA HIS A 71 19.25 3.52 -8.10
C HIS A 71 19.43 4.99 -7.70
N THR A 72 18.96 5.90 -8.57
CA THR A 72 18.87 7.33 -8.27
C THR A 72 17.55 7.89 -8.81
N SER A 73 16.65 8.25 -7.90
CA SER A 73 15.31 8.75 -8.23
C SER A 73 14.77 9.59 -7.06
N SER A 74 13.53 10.12 -7.13
CA SER A 74 12.90 10.79 -5.99
C SER A 74 12.59 9.85 -4.81
N GLY A 75 12.62 8.53 -5.02
CA GLY A 75 12.41 7.51 -4.00
C GLY A 75 11.83 6.20 -4.57
N LEU A 76 11.49 5.30 -3.66
CA LEU A 76 10.90 3.99 -3.92
C LEU A 76 9.52 3.90 -3.24
N ILE A 77 8.57 3.24 -3.89
CA ILE A 77 7.35 2.76 -3.23
C ILE A 77 7.36 1.23 -3.15
N VAL A 78 6.86 0.69 -2.05
CA VAL A 78 6.52 -0.72 -1.90
C VAL A 78 5.02 -0.81 -1.66
N ALA A 79 4.29 -1.41 -2.58
CA ALA A 79 2.82 -1.41 -2.58
C ALA A 79 2.24 -2.82 -2.43
N SER A 80 1.11 -2.93 -1.73
CA SER A 80 0.30 -4.15 -1.66
C SER A 80 -0.59 -4.29 -2.90
N GLY A 81 -1.32 -5.41 -2.99
CA GLY A 81 -2.38 -5.57 -4.00
C GLY A 81 -3.51 -4.52 -3.87
N THR A 82 -3.71 -3.93 -2.69
CA THR A 82 -4.65 -2.79 -2.53
C THR A 82 -4.02 -1.52 -3.11
N GLY A 83 -2.75 -1.26 -2.77
CA GLY A 83 -1.97 -0.10 -3.25
C GLY A 83 -1.74 -0.08 -4.77
N ALA A 84 -1.80 -1.25 -5.42
CA ALA A 84 -1.79 -1.39 -6.88
C ALA A 84 -2.90 -0.61 -7.60
N THR A 85 -3.94 -0.18 -6.88
CA THR A 85 -5.03 0.64 -7.44
C THR A 85 -4.85 2.15 -7.21
N GLY A 86 -3.83 2.54 -6.44
CA GLY A 86 -3.50 3.91 -6.07
C GLY A 86 -2.26 4.44 -6.78
N TRP A 87 -1.27 4.92 -6.02
CA TRP A 87 -0.08 5.57 -6.58
C TRP A 87 0.74 4.65 -7.50
N ALA A 88 0.84 3.36 -7.16
CA ALA A 88 1.51 2.37 -8.02
C ALA A 88 0.91 2.34 -9.43
N ARG A 89 -0.43 2.42 -9.55
CA ARG A 89 -1.10 2.51 -10.86
C ARG A 89 -0.68 3.76 -11.63
N SER A 90 -0.65 4.92 -10.95
CA SER A 90 -0.26 6.17 -11.59
C SER A 90 1.19 6.15 -12.10
N ILE A 91 2.10 5.50 -11.39
CA ILE A 91 3.48 5.32 -11.86
C ILE A 91 3.51 4.42 -13.09
N MET A 92 2.86 3.24 -13.04
CA MET A 92 2.81 2.32 -14.18
C MET A 92 2.26 2.98 -15.45
N GLU A 93 1.14 3.71 -15.31
CA GLU A 93 0.52 4.46 -16.41
C GLU A 93 1.45 5.55 -16.95
N ALA A 94 2.20 6.25 -16.09
CA ALA A 94 3.14 7.29 -16.50
C ALA A 94 4.44 6.76 -17.14
N THR A 95 4.85 5.54 -16.78
CA THR A 95 6.08 4.91 -17.30
C THR A 95 5.83 3.92 -18.44
N HIS A 96 4.59 3.77 -18.89
CA HIS A 96 4.18 2.80 -19.91
C HIS A 96 4.56 1.34 -19.57
N LEU A 97 4.43 0.99 -18.28
CA LEU A 97 4.57 -0.38 -17.78
C LEU A 97 3.22 -1.10 -17.76
#